data_AF-A0A4D6GK86-F1
#
_entry.id   AF-A0A4D6GK86-F1
#
_cell.length_a   1.000
_cell.length_b   1.000
_cell.length_c   1.000
_cell.angle_alpha   90.00
_cell.angle_beta   90.00
_cell.angle_gamma   90.00
#
_symmetry.space_group_name_H-M   'P 1'
#
loop_
_entity.id
_entity.type
_entity.pdbx_description
1 polymer ?
#
loop_
_entity_poly.entity_id
_entity_poly.type
_entity_poly.pdbx_seq_one_letter_code
_entity_poly.pdbx_strand_id
1 'polypeptide(L)'
;MSLNAQQSMWHKSFPFWWNRDTYNHENDRQGELFLYFQHQLLNRYQMERSANRLAPVHTLPNQGEYIHQGYAPKSVYSNGQFMLTRPDFVKELAYEGSNYVEAKDWIYRIRSAIDAGYLLHHDEQVYLNTTHGLNILGRIIQGSNYKYQPEYYGKLYNWALKYYGRIADPHFKYNQVPSVMEHFGTAARDPLFYRIQKTLNVMYKKYKDLLEPYTQEQLYFPGVQVQGVKVVGETRSSTPNTLTTHFENHEVDLSNVQNDEQTEVKGLVSRLRHEPFQYRITVQSKVNKPAFVRIFLAPKYDYLGNKYDINEKRWYAIEMDKFVTDLKVGQNMIRRSSSESSIVKKEVETYREMMQKVEKEIQNGGEHDESNKMHSHCGWPLHLLLPKGTQQGEKYTLYVVVTDYEQDRVPNTHIPKEHTSHSLCGLHYDTKYPDSKPLGYPFDRYIEQEHKFFTMNMKAVDITIQNVQ
;
A
#
# COMPACT_ATOMS: atom_id res chain seq x y z
N MET A 1 -12.04 -5.45 8.10
CA MET A 1 -12.78 -4.17 7.89
C MET A 1 -11.84 -3.00 7.68
N SER A 2 -10.89 -2.80 8.59
CA SER A 2 -9.86 -1.74 8.52
C SER A 2 -9.10 -1.66 7.19
N LEU A 3 -8.69 -2.80 6.62
CA LEU A 3 -8.00 -2.85 5.32
C LEU A 3 -8.88 -2.33 4.16
N ASN A 4 -10.15 -2.72 4.16
CA ASN A 4 -11.12 -2.25 3.17
C ASN A 4 -11.40 -0.75 3.32
N ALA A 5 -11.49 -0.27 4.56
CA ALA A 5 -11.59 1.16 4.83
C ALA A 5 -10.35 1.91 4.29
N GLN A 6 -9.15 1.35 4.47
CA GLN A 6 -7.92 1.93 3.92
C GLN A 6 -7.96 2.01 2.39
N GLN A 7 -8.33 0.92 1.71
CA GLN A 7 -8.48 0.91 0.26
C GLN A 7 -9.46 1.99 -0.22
N SER A 8 -10.61 2.10 0.44
CA SER A 8 -11.63 3.11 0.13
C SER A 8 -11.12 4.54 0.36
N MET A 9 -10.50 4.80 1.51
CA MET A 9 -9.99 6.14 1.85
C MET A 9 -8.86 6.58 0.93
N TRP A 10 -7.97 5.67 0.53
CA TRP A 10 -6.93 5.97 -0.46
C TRP A 10 -7.53 6.44 -1.80
N HIS A 11 -8.54 5.73 -2.32
CA HIS A 11 -9.24 6.15 -3.55
C HIS A 11 -10.09 7.40 -3.39
N LYS A 12 -10.48 7.78 -2.16
CA LYS A 12 -11.11 9.08 -1.88
C LYS A 12 -10.10 10.22 -1.83
N SER A 13 -8.88 9.97 -1.33
CA SER A 13 -7.79 10.94 -1.33
C SER A 13 -7.19 11.15 -2.72
N PHE A 14 -7.13 10.10 -3.54
CA PHE A 14 -6.60 10.12 -4.90
C PHE A 14 -7.62 9.61 -5.93
N PRO A 15 -8.75 10.30 -6.10
CA PRO A 15 -9.82 9.80 -6.95
C PRO A 15 -9.37 9.75 -8.40
N PHE A 16 -9.75 8.68 -9.08
CA PHE A 16 -9.39 8.51 -10.50
C PHE A 16 -10.04 9.57 -11.39
N TRP A 17 -11.12 10.18 -10.93
CA TRP A 17 -11.82 11.23 -11.66
C TRP A 17 -11.27 12.64 -11.40
N TRP A 18 -10.24 12.80 -10.56
CA TRP A 18 -9.67 14.11 -10.24
C TRP A 18 -9.11 14.82 -11.47
N ASN A 19 -9.71 15.97 -11.83
CA ASN A 19 -9.23 16.82 -12.92
C ASN A 19 -8.67 18.13 -12.35
N ARG A 20 -7.37 18.36 -12.61
CA ARG A 20 -6.66 19.57 -12.20
C ARG A 20 -7.35 20.84 -12.70
N ASP A 21 -7.79 20.86 -13.95
CA ASP A 21 -8.37 22.05 -14.57
C ASP A 21 -9.74 22.40 -13.97
N THR A 22 -10.42 21.42 -13.38
CA THR A 22 -11.70 21.62 -12.69
C THR A 22 -11.52 22.04 -11.24
N TYR A 23 -10.57 21.44 -10.51
CA TYR A 23 -10.38 21.67 -9.08
C TYR A 23 -9.27 22.68 -8.75
N ASN A 24 -8.58 23.23 -9.76
CA ASN A 24 -7.42 24.12 -9.63
C ASN A 24 -6.30 23.55 -8.71
N HIS A 25 -6.24 22.24 -8.57
CA HIS A 25 -5.31 21.53 -7.69
C HIS A 25 -4.83 20.24 -8.36
N GLU A 26 -3.53 19.95 -8.25
CA GLU A 26 -2.92 18.74 -8.75
C GLU A 26 -2.55 17.81 -7.59
N ASN A 27 -3.07 16.59 -7.62
CA ASN A 27 -2.61 15.53 -6.72
C ASN A 27 -1.18 15.10 -7.10
N ASP A 28 -0.21 15.60 -6.35
CA ASP A 28 1.21 15.32 -6.57
C ASP A 28 1.48 13.81 -6.56
N ARG A 29 2.21 13.34 -7.58
CA ARG A 29 2.61 11.93 -7.76
C ARG A 29 1.48 10.89 -7.64
N GLN A 30 0.22 11.25 -7.85
CA GLN A 30 -0.94 10.35 -7.73
C GLN A 30 -0.74 8.99 -8.42
N GLY A 31 -0.23 8.97 -9.65
CA GLY A 31 -0.02 7.71 -10.38
C GLY A 31 1.06 6.84 -9.77
N GLU A 32 2.15 7.45 -9.29
CA GLU A 32 3.22 6.71 -8.61
C GLU A 32 2.73 6.17 -7.25
N LEU A 33 2.00 6.99 -6.49
CA LEU A 33 1.35 6.57 -5.25
C LEU A 33 0.36 5.43 -5.48
N PHE A 34 -0.41 5.48 -6.57
CA PHE A 34 -1.33 4.41 -6.95
C PHE A 34 -0.60 3.08 -7.12
N LEU A 35 0.44 3.06 -7.97
CA LEU A 35 1.20 1.84 -8.25
C LEU A 35 1.88 1.31 -6.99
N TYR A 36 2.44 2.21 -6.17
CA TYR A 36 3.12 1.82 -4.95
C TYR A 36 2.15 1.29 -3.88
N PHE A 37 1.00 1.94 -3.68
CA PHE A 37 0.00 1.49 -2.72
C PHE A 37 -0.56 0.11 -3.10
N GLN A 38 -0.90 -0.10 -4.38
CA GLN A 38 -1.36 -1.41 -4.85
C GLN A 38 -0.25 -2.48 -4.75
N HIS A 39 1.02 -2.11 -4.99
CA HIS A 39 2.15 -3.00 -4.79
C HIS A 39 2.34 -3.41 -3.33
N GLN A 40 2.27 -2.46 -2.39
CA GLN A 40 2.35 -2.72 -0.95
C GLN A 40 1.20 -3.61 -0.48
N LEU A 41 -0.03 -3.36 -0.94
CA LEU A 41 -1.19 -4.19 -0.64
C LEU A 41 -1.01 -5.63 -1.13
N LEU A 42 -0.53 -5.82 -2.37
CA LEU A 42 -0.26 -7.14 -2.93
C LEU A 42 0.86 -7.87 -2.19
N ASN A 43 1.95 -7.20 -1.85
CA ASN A 43 3.09 -7.81 -1.14
C ASN A 43 2.71 -8.26 0.27
N ARG A 44 1.94 -7.44 0.99
CA ARG A 44 1.40 -7.82 2.30
C ARG A 44 0.49 -9.04 2.20
N TYR A 45 -0.40 -9.09 1.20
CA TYR A 45 -1.22 -10.28 0.95
C TYR A 45 -0.37 -11.51 0.57
N GLN A 46 0.71 -11.36 -0.18
CA GLN A 46 1.62 -12.47 -0.49
C GLN A 46 2.35 -12.99 0.76
N MET A 47 2.74 -12.11 1.69
CA MET A 47 3.29 -12.54 2.98
C MET A 47 2.27 -13.32 3.81
N GLU A 48 0.99 -12.91 3.81
CA GLU A 48 -0.07 -13.69 4.45
C GLU A 48 -0.25 -15.07 3.80
N ARG A 49 -0.13 -15.17 2.47
CA ARG A 49 -0.17 -16.45 1.76
C ARG A 49 0.99 -17.35 2.17
N SER A 50 2.21 -16.82 2.21
CA SER A 50 3.41 -17.53 2.68
C SER A 50 3.23 -18.05 4.11
N ALA A 51 2.77 -17.20 5.02
CA ALA A 51 2.49 -17.55 6.42
C ALA A 51 1.45 -18.69 6.56
N ASN A 52 0.58 -18.88 5.55
CA ASN A 52 -0.40 -19.96 5.51
C ASN A 52 -0.04 -21.07 4.51
N ARG A 53 1.23 -21.15 4.06
CA ARG A 53 1.75 -22.16 3.12
C ARG A 53 0.98 -22.23 1.79
N LEU A 54 0.52 -21.09 1.32
CA LEU A 54 -0.16 -20.95 0.03
C LEU A 54 0.82 -20.47 -1.03
N ALA A 55 0.67 -20.98 -2.25
CA ALA A 55 1.43 -20.54 -3.43
C ALA A 55 1.28 -19.01 -3.65
N PRO A 56 2.24 -18.34 -4.30
CA PRO A 56 2.15 -16.91 -4.61
C PRO A 56 0.91 -16.58 -5.46
N VAL A 57 0.55 -15.30 -5.49
CA VAL A 57 -0.57 -14.86 -6.34
C VAL A 57 -0.14 -14.93 -7.80
N HIS A 58 -0.92 -15.64 -8.60
CA HIS A 58 -0.77 -15.69 -10.05
C HIS A 58 -1.48 -14.51 -10.73
N THR A 59 -1.04 -14.16 -11.93
CA THR A 59 -1.76 -13.19 -12.77
C THR A 59 -3.15 -13.72 -13.14
N LEU A 60 -3.94 -12.85 -13.77
CA LEU A 60 -5.14 -13.27 -14.48
C LEU A 60 -4.78 -14.35 -15.52
N PRO A 61 -5.71 -15.29 -15.77
CA PRO A 61 -5.46 -16.41 -16.68
C PRO A 61 -5.30 -15.91 -18.13
N ASN A 62 -4.74 -16.74 -18.99
CA ASN A 62 -4.66 -16.41 -20.41
C ASN A 62 -6.06 -16.43 -21.05
N GLN A 63 -6.18 -15.85 -22.24
CA GLN A 63 -7.44 -15.86 -22.97
C GLN A 63 -7.90 -17.31 -23.23
N GLY A 64 -9.17 -17.59 -22.91
CA GLY A 64 -9.79 -18.90 -23.07
C GLY A 64 -9.58 -19.85 -21.88
N GLU A 65 -8.69 -19.53 -20.94
CA GLU A 65 -8.52 -20.27 -19.70
C GLU A 65 -9.58 -19.88 -18.65
N TYR A 66 -9.77 -20.75 -17.66
CA TYR A 66 -10.74 -20.57 -16.60
C TYR A 66 -10.17 -19.75 -15.43
N ILE A 67 -10.99 -18.85 -14.88
CA ILE A 67 -10.80 -18.31 -13.54
C ILE A 67 -11.29 -19.37 -12.56
N HIS A 68 -10.34 -20.16 -12.04
CA HIS A 68 -10.64 -21.28 -11.15
C HIS A 68 -11.39 -20.87 -9.88
N GLN A 69 -10.99 -19.77 -9.24
CA GLN A 69 -11.53 -19.37 -7.94
C GLN A 69 -12.73 -18.41 -8.05
N GLY A 70 -13.89 -18.91 -7.64
CA GLY A 70 -15.09 -18.14 -7.32
C GLY A 70 -14.96 -17.43 -5.98
N TYR A 71 -16.00 -16.68 -5.63
CA TYR A 71 -16.10 -15.97 -4.36
C TYR A 71 -17.55 -15.66 -4.03
N ALA A 72 -17.99 -16.04 -2.82
CA ALA A 72 -19.31 -15.74 -2.27
C ALA A 72 -19.17 -14.72 -1.12
N PRO A 73 -19.51 -13.44 -1.33
CA PRO A 73 -19.27 -12.38 -0.34
C PRO A 73 -20.03 -12.53 0.98
N LYS A 74 -21.18 -13.22 0.97
CA LYS A 74 -22.15 -13.29 2.08
C LYS A 74 -22.43 -11.90 2.69
N SER A 75 -22.45 -10.88 1.84
CA SER A 75 -22.64 -9.47 2.20
C SER A 75 -23.92 -8.97 1.56
N VAL A 76 -24.62 -8.07 2.22
CA VAL A 76 -25.93 -7.55 1.80
C VAL A 76 -25.83 -6.03 1.68
N TYR A 77 -26.44 -5.48 0.64
CA TYR A 77 -26.66 -4.05 0.52
C TYR A 77 -27.71 -3.56 1.54
N SER A 78 -27.73 -2.26 1.80
CA SER A 78 -28.74 -1.66 2.69
C SER A 78 -30.18 -1.87 2.19
N ASN A 79 -30.38 -2.08 0.88
CA ASN A 79 -31.68 -2.38 0.29
C ASN A 79 -32.08 -3.87 0.39
N GLY A 80 -31.31 -4.70 1.11
CA GLY A 80 -31.59 -6.13 1.30
C GLY A 80 -31.12 -7.04 0.16
N GLN A 81 -30.56 -6.50 -0.92
CA GLN A 81 -30.03 -7.32 -2.02
C GLN A 81 -28.65 -7.88 -1.66
N PHE A 82 -28.47 -9.19 -1.86
CA PHE A 82 -27.17 -9.83 -1.66
C PHE A 82 -26.18 -9.39 -2.74
N MET A 83 -24.94 -9.10 -2.32
CA MET A 83 -23.84 -8.87 -3.26
C MET A 83 -23.58 -10.14 -4.09
N LEU A 84 -23.31 -9.92 -5.38
CA LEU A 84 -23.15 -10.98 -6.36
C LEU A 84 -22.05 -12.00 -5.97
N THR A 85 -22.39 -13.27 -6.04
CA THR A 85 -21.47 -14.41 -5.95
C THR A 85 -20.93 -14.78 -7.33
N ARG A 86 -19.61 -14.94 -7.45
CA ARG A 86 -18.98 -15.51 -8.64
C ARG A 86 -18.76 -17.02 -8.43
N PRO A 87 -19.27 -17.91 -9.30
CA PRO A 87 -18.98 -19.34 -9.20
C PRO A 87 -17.51 -19.65 -9.55
N ASP A 88 -17.06 -20.85 -9.21
CA ASP A 88 -15.77 -21.35 -9.67
C ASP A 88 -15.78 -21.60 -11.19
N PHE A 89 -14.59 -21.65 -11.79
CA PHE A 89 -14.38 -21.97 -13.21
C PHE A 89 -15.18 -21.09 -14.19
N VAL A 90 -15.12 -19.77 -14.01
CA VAL A 90 -15.72 -18.80 -14.95
C VAL A 90 -14.73 -18.47 -16.06
N LYS A 91 -15.22 -18.30 -17.30
CA LYS A 91 -14.42 -17.84 -18.45
C LYS A 91 -14.61 -16.35 -18.69
N GLU A 92 -13.55 -15.71 -19.16
CA GLU A 92 -13.64 -14.38 -19.74
C GLU A 92 -14.48 -14.44 -21.02
N LEU A 93 -15.41 -13.51 -21.17
CA LEU A 93 -16.27 -13.36 -22.33
C LEU A 93 -16.26 -11.90 -22.78
N ALA A 94 -16.24 -11.67 -24.09
CA ALA A 94 -16.52 -10.36 -24.68
C ALA A 94 -18.03 -10.18 -24.81
N TYR A 95 -18.54 -9.05 -24.33
CA TYR A 95 -19.95 -8.67 -24.45
C TYR A 95 -20.07 -7.17 -24.72
N GLU A 96 -21.26 -6.72 -25.13
CA GLU A 96 -21.52 -5.31 -25.44
C GLU A 96 -21.21 -4.41 -24.23
N GLY A 97 -20.42 -3.35 -24.45
CA GLY A 97 -19.98 -2.44 -23.39
C GLY A 97 -18.97 -3.02 -22.38
N SER A 98 -18.49 -4.25 -22.59
CA SER A 98 -17.42 -4.84 -21.77
C SER A 98 -16.06 -4.22 -22.04
N ASN A 99 -15.85 -3.65 -23.22
CA ASN A 99 -14.55 -3.19 -23.74
C ASN A 99 -13.44 -4.26 -23.60
N TYR A 100 -13.80 -5.55 -23.69
CA TYR A 100 -12.86 -6.64 -23.44
C TYR A 100 -11.71 -6.67 -24.45
N VAL A 101 -12.03 -6.49 -25.73
CA VAL A 101 -11.05 -6.51 -26.82
C VAL A 101 -10.14 -5.29 -26.71
N GLU A 102 -10.73 -4.12 -26.50
CA GLU A 102 -10.03 -2.84 -26.30
C GLU A 102 -9.10 -2.90 -25.09
N ALA A 103 -9.50 -3.57 -24.02
CA ALA A 103 -8.64 -3.74 -22.84
C ALA A 103 -7.40 -4.60 -23.13
N LYS A 104 -7.49 -5.60 -24.01
CA LYS A 104 -6.31 -6.35 -24.45
C LYS A 104 -5.38 -5.46 -25.28
N ASP A 105 -5.93 -4.60 -26.14
CA ASP A 105 -5.15 -3.60 -26.88
C ASP A 105 -4.47 -2.59 -25.95
N TRP A 106 -5.18 -2.11 -24.93
CA TRP A 106 -4.62 -1.22 -23.90
C TRP A 106 -3.44 -1.87 -23.17
N ILE A 107 -3.58 -3.13 -22.74
CA ILE A 107 -2.49 -3.90 -22.11
C ILE A 107 -1.30 -4.01 -23.06
N TYR A 108 -1.55 -4.33 -24.33
CA TYR A 108 -0.50 -4.44 -25.34
C TYR A 108 0.23 -3.10 -25.55
N ARG A 109 -0.49 -2.00 -25.72
CA ARG A 109 0.06 -0.66 -25.93
C ARG A 109 0.86 -0.18 -24.72
N ILE A 110 0.36 -0.39 -23.50
CA ILE A 110 1.07 -0.03 -22.26
C ILE A 110 2.37 -0.84 -22.14
N ARG A 111 2.33 -2.16 -22.38
CA ARG A 111 3.53 -3.01 -22.36
C ARG A 111 4.55 -2.58 -23.41
N SER A 112 4.08 -2.30 -24.62
CA SER A 112 4.94 -1.85 -25.73
C SER A 112 5.58 -0.49 -25.43
N ALA A 113 4.84 0.44 -24.82
CA ALA A 113 5.39 1.74 -24.40
C ALA A 113 6.44 1.60 -23.29
N ILE A 114 6.23 0.67 -22.35
CA ILE A 114 7.23 0.35 -21.32
C ILE A 114 8.50 -0.20 -21.98
N ASP A 115 8.36 -1.14 -22.92
CA ASP A 115 9.48 -1.73 -23.67
C ASP A 115 10.25 -0.71 -24.52
N ALA A 116 9.52 0.21 -25.17
CA ALA A 116 10.10 1.26 -25.97
C ALA A 116 10.76 2.37 -25.13
N GLY A 117 10.40 2.48 -23.85
CA GLY A 117 10.88 3.53 -22.94
C GLY A 117 10.19 4.88 -23.12
N TYR A 118 9.14 4.98 -23.94
CA TYR A 118 8.36 6.20 -24.15
C TYR A 118 6.89 5.90 -24.48
N LEU A 119 6.02 6.88 -24.21
CA LEU A 119 4.62 6.89 -24.64
C LEU A 119 4.48 7.75 -25.90
N LEU A 120 3.58 7.35 -26.80
CA LEU A 120 3.10 8.22 -27.88
C LEU A 120 1.99 9.14 -27.37
N HIS A 121 2.07 10.43 -27.73
CA HIS A 121 1.06 11.44 -27.49
C HIS A 121 0.98 12.39 -28.70
N HIS A 122 -0.07 12.26 -29.53
CA HIS A 122 -0.28 13.12 -30.71
C HIS A 122 1.00 13.32 -31.56
N ASP A 123 1.65 12.21 -31.91
CA ASP A 123 2.92 12.14 -32.67
C ASP A 123 4.20 12.53 -31.90
N GLU A 124 4.09 12.98 -30.64
CA GLU A 124 5.24 13.21 -29.76
C GLU A 124 5.59 11.98 -28.91
N GLN A 125 6.89 11.81 -28.66
CA GLN A 125 7.41 10.79 -27.75
C GLN A 125 7.63 11.37 -26.34
N VAL A 126 6.90 10.85 -25.37
CA VAL A 126 7.03 11.20 -23.96
C VAL A 126 7.85 10.13 -23.24
N TYR A 127 9.12 10.42 -22.99
CA TYR A 127 10.05 9.46 -22.36
C TYR A 127 9.67 9.11 -20.92
N LEU A 128 9.68 7.81 -20.63
CA LEU A 128 9.29 7.26 -19.34
C LEU A 128 10.45 7.15 -18.35
N ASN A 129 11.71 7.22 -18.78
CA ASN A 129 12.89 7.14 -17.90
C ASN A 129 13.11 8.38 -17.00
N THR A 130 12.26 9.39 -17.12
CA THR A 130 12.32 10.64 -16.35
C THR A 130 11.74 10.48 -14.94
N THR A 131 11.97 11.47 -14.07
CA THR A 131 11.37 11.53 -12.72
C THR A 131 9.84 11.52 -12.72
N HIS A 132 9.21 11.90 -13.84
CA HIS A 132 7.75 11.95 -13.98
C HIS A 132 7.15 10.74 -14.69
N GLY A 133 7.96 9.92 -15.37
CA GLY A 133 7.47 8.84 -16.22
C GLY A 133 6.63 7.81 -15.45
N LEU A 134 7.04 7.46 -14.23
CA LEU A 134 6.28 6.53 -13.39
C LEU A 134 4.92 7.09 -12.96
N ASN A 135 4.84 8.39 -12.68
CA ASN A 135 3.58 9.04 -12.35
C ASN A 135 2.62 9.03 -13.55
N ILE A 136 3.14 9.29 -14.76
CA ILE A 136 2.35 9.22 -16.00
C ILE A 136 1.83 7.80 -16.21
N LEU A 137 2.71 6.80 -16.14
CA LEU A 137 2.35 5.39 -16.30
C LEU A 137 1.28 4.96 -15.27
N GLY A 138 1.44 5.37 -14.02
CA GLY A 138 0.48 5.09 -12.97
C GLY A 138 -0.89 5.71 -13.21
N ARG A 139 -0.95 6.94 -13.74
CA ARG A 139 -2.22 7.59 -14.11
C ARG A 139 -2.92 6.87 -15.27
N ILE A 140 -2.15 6.41 -16.26
CA ILE A 140 -2.66 5.60 -17.37
C ILE A 140 -3.24 4.28 -16.84
N ILE A 141 -2.49 3.55 -16.01
CA ILE A 141 -2.93 2.25 -15.47
C ILE A 141 -4.15 2.43 -14.56
N GLN A 142 -4.14 3.44 -13.67
CA GLN A 142 -5.29 3.77 -12.79
C GLN A 142 -6.52 4.13 -13.62
N GLY A 143 -6.33 4.83 -14.75
CA GLY A 143 -7.39 5.45 -15.53
C GLY A 143 -7.73 6.88 -15.09
N SER A 144 -6.80 7.56 -14.40
CA SER A 144 -6.86 8.97 -14.01
C SER A 144 -6.11 9.91 -14.96
N ASN A 145 -5.75 9.38 -16.12
CA ASN A 145 -5.11 10.11 -17.19
C ASN A 145 -6.15 10.87 -18.01
N TYR A 146 -6.05 12.20 -18.01
CA TYR A 146 -6.83 13.10 -18.86
C TYR A 146 -6.02 13.67 -20.03
N LYS A 147 -4.68 13.64 -19.94
CA LYS A 147 -3.78 14.31 -20.87
C LYS A 147 -3.27 13.38 -21.97
N TYR A 148 -2.83 12.18 -21.62
CA TYR A 148 -2.06 11.30 -22.51
C TYR A 148 -2.97 10.29 -23.23
N GLN A 149 -3.85 10.77 -24.13
CA GLN A 149 -4.73 9.94 -24.99
C GLN A 149 -5.50 8.82 -24.25
N PRO A 150 -6.52 9.17 -23.46
CA PRO A 150 -7.32 8.22 -22.66
C PRO A 150 -7.98 7.10 -23.49
N GLU A 151 -8.34 7.38 -24.74
CA GLU A 151 -8.94 6.40 -25.67
C GLU A 151 -7.91 5.36 -26.13
N TYR A 152 -6.65 5.78 -26.30
CA TYR A 152 -5.59 4.93 -26.82
C TYR A 152 -5.03 3.99 -25.75
N TYR A 153 -4.77 4.49 -24.54
CA TYR A 153 -4.23 3.66 -23.44
C TYR A 153 -5.29 3.15 -22.45
N GLY A 154 -6.50 3.70 -22.50
CA GLY A 154 -7.64 3.22 -21.71
C GLY A 154 -7.58 3.55 -20.22
N LYS A 155 -8.37 2.78 -19.46
CA LYS A 155 -8.55 2.92 -18.00
C LYS A 155 -8.46 1.56 -17.31
N LEU A 156 -7.31 0.91 -17.40
CA LEU A 156 -7.18 -0.53 -17.18
C LEU A 156 -7.60 -1.01 -15.79
N TYR A 157 -7.17 -0.34 -14.72
CA TYR A 157 -7.53 -0.72 -13.35
C TYR A 157 -9.04 -0.63 -13.09
N ASN A 158 -9.64 0.51 -13.40
CA ASN A 158 -11.08 0.73 -13.22
C ASN A 158 -11.92 -0.19 -14.11
N TRP A 159 -11.47 -0.39 -15.36
CA TRP A 159 -12.06 -1.35 -16.27
C TRP A 159 -12.04 -2.76 -15.68
N ALA A 160 -10.89 -3.23 -15.18
CA ALA A 160 -10.74 -4.58 -14.64
C ALA A 160 -11.70 -4.82 -13.46
N LEU A 161 -11.78 -3.88 -12.51
CA LEU A 161 -12.71 -4.02 -11.38
C LEU A 161 -14.17 -4.13 -11.82
N LYS A 162 -14.58 -3.32 -12.81
CA LYS A 162 -15.94 -3.35 -13.37
C LYS A 162 -16.21 -4.63 -14.18
N TYR A 163 -15.28 -5.01 -15.06
CA TYR A 163 -15.39 -6.19 -15.92
C TYR A 163 -15.48 -7.47 -15.09
N TYR A 164 -14.49 -7.72 -14.23
CA TYR A 164 -14.46 -8.91 -13.38
C TYR A 164 -15.54 -8.88 -12.29
N GLY A 165 -16.02 -7.69 -11.91
CA GLY A 165 -17.15 -7.55 -11.01
C GLY A 165 -18.48 -7.98 -11.61
N ARG A 166 -18.62 -7.91 -12.94
CA ARG A 166 -19.84 -8.25 -13.70
C ARG A 166 -19.77 -9.59 -14.42
N ILE A 167 -18.65 -10.30 -14.30
CA ILE A 167 -18.39 -11.53 -15.07
C ILE A 167 -19.41 -12.65 -14.80
N ALA A 168 -20.13 -12.60 -13.68
CA ALA A 168 -21.18 -13.57 -13.35
C ALA A 168 -22.54 -13.25 -14.01
N ASP A 169 -22.80 -12.01 -14.43
CA ASP A 169 -23.98 -11.61 -15.22
C ASP A 169 -23.59 -10.57 -16.31
N PRO A 170 -22.80 -10.97 -17.33
CA PRO A 170 -22.22 -10.04 -18.29
C PRO A 170 -23.26 -9.31 -19.14
N HIS A 171 -24.38 -9.95 -19.44
CA HIS A 171 -25.46 -9.40 -20.28
C HIS A 171 -26.60 -8.77 -19.47
N PHE A 172 -26.44 -8.57 -18.16
CA PHE A 172 -27.49 -8.05 -17.27
C PHE A 172 -28.80 -8.84 -17.38
N LYS A 173 -28.74 -10.13 -17.68
CA LYS A 173 -29.94 -10.96 -17.90
C LYS A 173 -30.75 -11.08 -16.61
N TYR A 174 -30.08 -11.03 -15.47
CA TYR A 174 -30.67 -11.23 -14.16
C TYR A 174 -30.76 -9.92 -13.36
N ASN A 175 -30.52 -8.76 -14.00
CA ASN A 175 -30.52 -7.43 -13.38
C ASN A 175 -29.73 -7.40 -12.06
N GLN A 176 -28.56 -8.05 -12.04
CA GLN A 176 -27.85 -8.20 -10.78
C GLN A 176 -27.18 -6.90 -10.34
N VAL A 177 -27.17 -6.72 -9.03
CA VAL A 177 -26.47 -5.61 -8.37
C VAL A 177 -24.97 -5.72 -8.57
N PRO A 178 -24.23 -4.59 -8.45
CA PRO A 178 -22.78 -4.60 -8.46
C PRO A 178 -22.20 -5.62 -7.47
N SER A 179 -21.08 -6.23 -7.83
CA SER A 179 -20.39 -7.16 -6.91
C SER A 179 -19.46 -6.43 -5.95
N VAL A 180 -18.83 -7.16 -5.03
CA VAL A 180 -17.80 -6.61 -4.13
C VAL A 180 -16.65 -5.92 -4.86
N MET A 181 -16.36 -6.31 -6.10
CA MET A 181 -15.25 -5.78 -6.91
C MET A 181 -15.51 -4.36 -7.39
N GLU A 182 -16.78 -3.97 -7.54
CA GLU A 182 -17.18 -2.64 -8.02
C GLU A 182 -17.16 -1.56 -6.91
N HIS A 183 -16.82 -1.94 -5.66
CA HIS A 183 -16.71 -1.01 -4.54
C HIS A 183 -15.32 -1.10 -3.90
N PHE A 184 -14.60 0.02 -3.81
CA PHE A 184 -13.26 0.05 -3.19
C PHE A 184 -13.26 -0.41 -1.72
N GLY A 185 -14.37 -0.21 -1.01
CA GLY A 185 -14.58 -0.67 0.37
C GLY A 185 -14.90 -2.16 0.51
N THR A 186 -14.95 -2.93 -0.57
CA THR A 186 -15.17 -4.39 -0.52
C THR A 186 -14.29 -5.19 -1.46
N ALA A 187 -13.68 -4.57 -2.47
CA ALA A 187 -12.94 -5.27 -3.52
C ALA A 187 -11.82 -6.17 -2.98
N ALA A 188 -11.08 -5.69 -1.96
CA ALA A 188 -9.98 -6.45 -1.36
C ALA A 188 -10.42 -7.73 -0.60
N ARG A 189 -11.73 -7.98 -0.48
CA ARG A 189 -12.26 -9.24 0.06
C ARG A 189 -12.20 -10.39 -0.95
N ASP A 190 -12.28 -10.09 -2.24
CA ASP A 190 -12.31 -11.10 -3.29
C ASP A 190 -10.88 -11.53 -3.68
N PRO A 191 -10.54 -12.84 -3.66
CA PRO A 191 -9.22 -13.30 -4.10
C PRO A 191 -8.83 -12.87 -5.53
N LEU A 192 -9.81 -12.68 -6.43
CA LEU A 192 -9.57 -12.23 -7.80
C LEU A 192 -9.01 -10.80 -7.86
N PHE A 193 -9.32 -9.96 -6.86
CA PHE A 193 -8.71 -8.63 -6.72
C PHE A 193 -7.19 -8.69 -6.73
N TYR A 194 -6.60 -9.60 -5.96
CA TYR A 194 -5.14 -9.72 -5.89
C TYR A 194 -4.53 -10.24 -7.19
N ARG A 195 -5.25 -11.05 -7.98
CA ARG A 195 -4.80 -11.49 -9.31
C ARG A 195 -4.81 -10.35 -10.33
N ILE A 196 -5.82 -9.48 -10.26
CA ILE A 196 -5.83 -8.22 -11.03
C ILE A 196 -4.64 -7.36 -10.63
N GLN A 197 -4.43 -7.13 -9.32
CA GLN A 197 -3.28 -6.36 -8.84
C GLN A 197 -1.96 -6.96 -9.31
N LYS A 198 -1.80 -8.29 -9.24
CA LYS A 198 -0.61 -8.97 -9.73
C LYS A 198 -0.37 -8.71 -11.21
N THR A 199 -1.42 -8.73 -12.02
CA THR A 199 -1.34 -8.49 -13.47
C THR A 199 -0.88 -7.06 -13.78
N LEU A 200 -1.38 -6.07 -13.03
CA LEU A 200 -0.91 -4.68 -13.14
C LEU A 200 0.52 -4.52 -12.61
N ASN A 201 0.82 -5.18 -11.50
CA ASN A 201 2.11 -5.12 -10.83
C ASN A 201 3.23 -5.72 -11.69
N VAL A 202 2.96 -6.68 -12.57
CA VAL A 202 3.95 -7.19 -13.53
C VAL A 202 4.39 -6.09 -14.52
N MET A 203 3.48 -5.23 -14.98
CA MET A 203 3.85 -4.09 -15.84
C MET A 203 4.65 -3.05 -15.05
N TYR A 204 4.24 -2.78 -13.80
CA TYR A 204 4.99 -1.90 -12.91
C TYR A 204 6.41 -2.42 -12.65
N LYS A 205 6.57 -3.72 -12.38
CA LYS A 205 7.86 -4.38 -12.21
C LYS A 205 8.72 -4.25 -13.45
N LYS A 206 8.15 -4.55 -14.61
CA LYS A 206 8.85 -4.45 -15.89
C LYS A 206 9.44 -3.06 -16.12
N TYR A 207 8.64 -2.02 -15.90
CA TYR A 207 9.13 -0.64 -15.97
C TYR A 207 10.30 -0.39 -15.01
N LYS A 208 10.18 -0.82 -13.75
CA LYS A 208 11.22 -0.63 -12.73
C LYS A 208 12.50 -1.43 -13.01
N ASP A 209 12.37 -2.61 -13.62
CA ASP A 209 13.50 -3.46 -13.99
C ASP A 209 14.29 -2.91 -15.18
N LEU A 210 13.65 -2.10 -16.04
CA LEU A 210 14.30 -1.42 -17.16
C LEU A 210 15.06 -0.15 -16.74
N LEU A 211 14.88 0.32 -15.50
CA LEU A 211 15.65 1.46 -15.00
C LEU A 211 17.05 1.01 -14.59
N GLU A 212 18.04 1.86 -14.88
CA GLU A 212 19.42 1.66 -14.45
C GLU A 212 19.51 1.40 -12.94
N PRO A 213 20.22 0.33 -12.50
CA PRO A 213 20.50 0.09 -11.10
C PRO A 213 21.11 1.31 -10.40
N TYR A 214 20.83 1.48 -9.11
CA TYR A 214 21.44 2.58 -8.36
C TYR A 214 22.96 2.40 -8.26
N THR A 215 23.69 3.49 -8.48
CA THR A 215 25.13 3.52 -8.24
C THR A 215 25.43 3.63 -6.75
N GLN A 216 26.64 3.28 -6.34
CA GLN A 216 27.02 3.34 -4.93
C GLN A 216 26.96 4.78 -4.40
N GLU A 217 27.24 5.79 -5.22
CA GLU A 217 27.13 7.21 -4.85
C GLU A 217 25.68 7.62 -4.58
N GLN A 218 24.73 7.07 -5.33
CA GLN A 218 23.30 7.35 -5.11
C GLN A 218 22.78 6.71 -3.81
N LEU A 219 23.36 5.58 -3.41
CA LEU A 219 22.98 4.84 -2.20
C LEU A 219 23.71 5.32 -0.94
N TYR A 220 24.91 5.87 -1.10
CA TYR A 220 25.81 6.19 -0.01
C TYR A 220 25.45 7.50 0.68
N PHE A 221 25.41 7.48 2.02
CA PHE A 221 25.34 8.67 2.84
C PHE A 221 26.70 8.89 3.55
N PRO A 222 27.55 9.80 3.03
CA PRO A 222 28.90 10.01 3.56
C PRO A 222 28.93 10.35 5.05
N GLY A 223 29.79 9.66 5.79
CA GLY A 223 29.99 9.90 7.22
C GLY A 223 28.94 9.28 8.15
N VAL A 224 27.96 8.55 7.62
CA VAL A 224 26.92 7.87 8.42
C VAL A 224 27.05 6.36 8.29
N GLN A 225 27.04 5.65 9.42
CA GLN A 225 27.12 4.20 9.49
C GLN A 225 26.06 3.63 10.43
N VAL A 226 25.23 2.70 9.94
CA VAL A 226 24.30 1.94 10.77
C VAL A 226 25.04 0.77 11.42
N GLN A 227 25.38 0.89 12.70
CA GLN A 227 26.16 -0.13 13.42
C GLN A 227 25.30 -1.32 13.83
N GLY A 228 24.07 -1.08 14.28
CA GLY A 228 23.20 -2.13 14.79
C GLY A 228 21.73 -1.78 14.70
N VAL A 229 20.91 -2.79 14.47
CA VAL A 229 19.45 -2.71 14.47
C VAL A 229 18.94 -3.84 15.35
N LYS A 230 18.03 -3.52 16.27
CA LYS A 230 17.30 -4.51 17.07
C LYS A 230 15.83 -4.14 17.06
N VAL A 231 14.97 -5.15 17.03
CA VAL A 231 13.54 -4.98 17.28
C VAL A 231 13.23 -5.62 18.61
N VAL A 232 12.53 -4.91 19.49
CA VAL A 232 12.23 -5.39 20.84
C VAL A 232 10.75 -5.13 21.11
N GLY A 233 10.00 -6.19 21.43
CA GLY A 233 8.63 -6.05 21.91
C GLY A 233 8.62 -5.35 23.28
N GLU A 234 7.51 -4.67 23.59
CA GLU A 234 7.38 -3.89 24.83
C GLU A 234 7.03 -4.77 26.05
N THR A 235 6.67 -6.03 25.82
CA THR A 235 6.34 -6.98 26.89
C THR A 235 7.61 -7.53 27.56
N ARG A 236 7.57 -7.78 28.88
CA ARG A 236 8.75 -8.26 29.64
C ARG A 236 9.30 -9.62 29.18
N SER A 237 8.46 -10.42 28.51
CA SER A 237 8.80 -11.72 27.95
C SER A 237 9.30 -11.65 26.50
N SER A 238 9.35 -10.46 25.89
CA SER A 238 9.78 -10.29 24.50
C SER A 238 11.25 -10.66 24.32
N THR A 239 11.53 -11.53 23.35
CA THR A 239 12.91 -11.81 22.93
C THR A 239 13.32 -10.86 21.80
N PRO A 240 14.52 -10.26 21.84
CA PRO A 240 14.97 -9.39 20.76
C PRO A 240 14.93 -10.09 19.40
N ASN A 241 14.45 -9.38 18.38
CA ASN A 241 14.26 -9.84 17.00
C ASN A 241 13.23 -10.97 16.84
N THR A 242 12.39 -11.19 17.84
CA THR A 242 11.17 -12.01 17.74
C THR A 242 9.97 -11.13 18.03
N LEU A 243 8.98 -11.14 17.14
CA LEU A 243 7.74 -10.40 17.28
C LEU A 243 6.56 -11.37 17.33
N THR A 244 5.61 -11.06 18.19
CA THR A 244 4.44 -11.91 18.41
C THR A 244 3.19 -11.31 17.77
N THR A 245 2.46 -12.13 17.02
CA THR A 245 1.12 -11.83 16.51
C THR A 245 0.11 -12.81 17.11
N HIS A 246 -1.14 -12.40 17.22
CA HIS A 246 -2.24 -13.22 17.72
C HIS A 246 -3.57 -12.74 17.14
N PHE A 247 -4.61 -13.55 17.26
CA PHE A 247 -5.97 -13.11 16.96
C PHE A 247 -6.65 -12.63 18.25
N GLU A 248 -7.36 -11.52 18.17
CA GLU A 248 -8.19 -11.02 19.25
C GLU A 248 -9.63 -10.82 18.79
N ASN A 249 -10.57 -10.92 19.72
CA ASN A 249 -11.93 -10.50 19.51
C ASN A 249 -12.02 -8.98 19.60
N HIS A 250 -12.70 -8.38 18.63
CA HIS A 250 -12.91 -6.94 18.55
C HIS A 250 -14.39 -6.66 18.30
N GLU A 251 -14.97 -5.80 19.12
CA GLU A 251 -16.32 -5.32 18.97
C GLU A 251 -16.39 -4.19 17.95
N VAL A 252 -17.35 -4.25 17.04
CA VAL A 252 -17.64 -3.19 16.08
C VAL A 252 -19.05 -2.71 16.30
N ASP A 253 -19.19 -1.40 16.49
CA ASP A 253 -20.49 -0.74 16.59
C ASP A 253 -21.25 -0.85 15.25
N LEU A 254 -22.45 -1.42 15.30
CA LEU A 254 -23.36 -1.60 14.17
C LEU A 254 -24.64 -0.76 14.32
N SER A 255 -24.73 0.14 15.30
CA SER A 255 -25.92 0.98 15.50
C SER A 255 -26.26 1.80 14.24
N ASN A 256 -25.25 2.28 13.49
CA ASN A 256 -25.46 3.00 12.22
C ASN A 256 -26.04 2.14 11.08
N VAL A 257 -26.12 0.82 11.24
CA VAL A 257 -26.73 -0.09 10.25
C VAL A 257 -28.23 -0.27 10.53
N GLN A 258 -28.69 0.07 11.73
CA GLN A 258 -30.08 -0.07 12.14
C GLN A 258 -30.85 1.23 11.92
N ASN A 259 -32.15 1.10 11.72
CA ASN A 259 -33.07 2.25 11.65
C ASN A 259 -33.56 2.68 13.05
N ASP A 260 -33.14 2.00 14.11
CA ASP A 260 -33.51 2.29 15.49
C ASP A 260 -32.29 2.81 16.27
N GLU A 261 -32.35 4.09 16.64
CA GLU A 261 -31.28 4.79 17.35
C GLU A 261 -31.14 4.36 18.83
N GLN A 262 -32.11 3.62 19.38
CA GLN A 262 -32.12 3.29 20.81
C GLN A 262 -31.46 1.95 21.16
N THR A 263 -31.20 1.09 20.18
CA THR A 263 -30.61 -0.23 20.43
C THR A 263 -29.12 -0.25 20.11
N GLU A 264 -28.29 -0.55 21.12
CA GLU A 264 -26.86 -0.76 20.91
C GLU A 264 -26.62 -2.18 20.38
N VAL A 265 -26.15 -2.28 19.13
CA VAL A 265 -25.81 -3.55 18.51
C VAL A 265 -24.35 -3.57 18.14
N LYS A 266 -23.64 -4.58 18.64
CA LYS A 266 -22.22 -4.79 18.36
C LYS A 266 -22.01 -6.08 17.61
N GLY A 267 -21.20 -6.02 16.56
CA GLY A 267 -20.66 -7.18 15.88
C GLY A 267 -19.33 -7.60 16.48
N LEU A 268 -19.20 -8.86 16.87
CA LEU A 268 -17.92 -9.42 17.32
C LEU A 268 -17.14 -9.97 16.12
N VAL A 269 -15.92 -9.50 15.91
CA VAL A 269 -15.03 -10.01 14.85
C VAL A 269 -13.69 -10.43 15.41
N SER A 270 -13.16 -11.55 14.92
CA SER A 270 -11.77 -11.92 15.19
C SER A 270 -10.85 -11.20 14.21
N ARG A 271 -9.82 -10.51 14.70
CA ARG A 271 -8.84 -9.79 13.88
C ARG A 271 -7.41 -10.10 14.31
N LEU A 272 -6.50 -10.10 13.36
CA LEU A 272 -5.06 -10.20 13.62
C LEU A 272 -4.59 -8.94 14.36
N ARG A 273 -3.70 -9.12 15.34
CA ARG A 273 -2.99 -8.07 16.06
C ARG A 273 -1.55 -8.52 16.33
N HIS A 274 -0.71 -7.58 16.71
CA HIS A 274 0.65 -7.84 17.20
C HIS A 274 0.90 -7.13 18.53
N GLU A 275 1.87 -7.63 19.30
CA GLU A 275 2.37 -6.91 20.47
C GLU A 275 3.03 -5.59 20.06
N PRO A 276 2.87 -4.49 20.82
CA PRO A 276 3.64 -3.27 20.59
C PRO A 276 5.15 -3.56 20.62
N PHE A 277 5.89 -2.90 19.73
CA PHE A 277 7.32 -3.12 19.60
C PHE A 277 8.03 -1.84 19.17
N GLN A 278 9.33 -1.80 19.43
CA GLN A 278 10.18 -0.66 19.12
C GLN A 278 11.41 -1.07 18.30
N TYR A 279 11.73 -0.27 17.29
CA TYR A 279 13.02 -0.30 16.63
C TYR A 279 14.06 0.40 17.50
N ARG A 280 15.20 -0.24 17.71
CA ARG A 280 16.39 0.33 18.36
C ARG A 280 17.53 0.32 17.34
N ILE A 281 17.84 1.49 16.80
CA ILE A 281 18.82 1.67 15.72
C ILE A 281 20.01 2.45 16.29
N THR A 282 21.21 1.89 16.15
CA THR A 282 22.46 2.53 16.53
C THR A 282 23.17 3.03 15.29
N VAL A 283 23.34 4.35 15.20
CA VAL A 283 23.95 5.03 14.05
C VAL A 283 25.18 5.81 14.52
N GLN A 284 26.33 5.51 13.94
CA GLN A 284 27.53 6.33 14.09
C GLN A 284 27.52 7.40 13.01
N SER A 285 27.59 8.67 13.41
CA SER A 285 27.65 9.80 12.49
C SER A 285 28.93 10.61 12.68
N LYS A 286 29.51 11.07 11.58
CA LYS A 286 30.58 12.08 11.52
C LYS A 286 30.04 13.48 11.21
N VAL A 287 28.72 13.62 11.06
CA VAL A 287 28.06 14.87 10.66
C VAL A 287 26.89 15.20 11.60
N ASN A 288 26.60 16.48 11.77
CA ASN A 288 25.39 16.98 12.43
C ASN A 288 24.36 17.34 11.35
N LYS A 289 23.48 16.41 10.99
CA LYS A 289 22.50 16.60 9.91
C LYS A 289 21.20 15.83 10.17
N PRO A 290 20.05 16.36 9.74
CA PRO A 290 18.83 15.57 9.67
C PRO A 290 18.98 14.42 8.65
N ALA A 291 18.35 13.29 8.94
CA ALA A 291 18.40 12.10 8.11
C ALA A 291 17.02 11.46 8.00
N PHE A 292 16.70 10.93 6.81
CA PHE A 292 15.59 9.99 6.66
C PHE A 292 16.02 8.61 7.12
N VAL A 293 15.18 7.96 7.92
CA VAL A 293 15.28 6.54 8.27
C VAL A 293 14.15 5.82 7.55
N ARG A 294 14.50 4.87 6.69
CA ARG A 294 13.56 4.06 5.89
C ARG A 294 13.66 2.62 6.35
N ILE A 295 12.54 2.01 6.74
CA ILE A 295 12.47 0.66 7.28
C ILE A 295 11.61 -0.20 6.38
N PHE A 296 12.14 -1.33 5.94
CA PHE A 296 11.43 -2.31 5.11
C PHE A 296 11.52 -3.71 5.72
N LEU A 297 10.52 -4.54 5.43
CA LEU A 297 10.48 -5.95 5.79
C LEU A 297 10.32 -6.79 4.52
N ALA A 298 11.11 -7.84 4.34
CA ALA A 298 10.96 -8.77 3.22
C ALA A 298 10.98 -10.23 3.71
N PRO A 299 10.28 -11.16 3.02
CA PRO A 299 10.33 -12.57 3.38
C PRO A 299 11.75 -13.11 3.17
N LYS A 300 12.21 -14.00 4.06
CA LYS A 300 13.54 -14.62 3.90
C LYS A 300 13.51 -15.81 2.94
N TYR A 301 12.39 -16.55 2.94
CA TYR A 301 12.19 -17.76 2.16
C TYR A 301 10.90 -17.67 1.34
N ASP A 302 10.85 -18.39 0.23
CA ASP A 302 9.63 -18.61 -0.53
C ASP A 302 8.72 -19.66 0.13
N TYR A 303 7.57 -19.92 -0.47
CA TYR A 303 6.58 -20.90 0.03
C TYR A 303 7.07 -22.36 -0.05
N LEU A 304 8.14 -22.64 -0.80
CA LEU A 304 8.78 -23.96 -0.90
C LEU A 304 9.98 -24.10 0.06
N GLY A 305 10.37 -23.03 0.74
CA GLY A 305 11.52 -22.99 1.65
C GLY A 305 12.85 -22.57 0.99
N ASN A 306 12.85 -22.17 -0.28
CA ASN A 306 14.04 -21.64 -0.94
C ASN A 306 14.34 -20.24 -0.43
N LYS A 307 15.62 -19.91 -0.24
CA LYS A 307 16.03 -18.57 0.21
C LYS A 307 15.95 -17.60 -0.96
N TYR A 308 15.23 -16.49 -0.79
CA TYR A 308 15.23 -15.42 -1.79
C TYR A 308 16.60 -14.72 -1.84
N ASP A 309 17.05 -14.40 -3.05
CA ASP A 309 18.15 -13.47 -3.25
C ASP A 309 17.72 -12.00 -2.97
N ILE A 310 18.67 -11.07 -2.97
CA ILE A 310 18.38 -9.64 -2.67
C ILE A 310 17.48 -8.99 -3.74
N ASN A 311 17.64 -9.36 -5.00
CA ASN A 311 16.89 -8.82 -6.13
C ASN A 311 15.45 -9.37 -6.18
N GLU A 312 15.21 -10.56 -5.68
CA GLU A 312 13.87 -11.09 -5.45
C GLU A 312 13.24 -10.40 -4.23
N LYS A 313 13.97 -10.35 -3.09
CA LYS A 313 13.49 -9.74 -1.84
C LYS A 313 13.03 -8.30 -2.02
N ARG A 314 13.74 -7.50 -2.83
CA ARG A 314 13.39 -6.08 -3.05
C ARG A 314 11.95 -5.93 -3.54
N TRP A 315 11.47 -6.85 -4.40
CA TRP A 315 10.14 -6.76 -4.99
C TRP A 315 9.05 -7.27 -4.04
N TYR A 316 9.42 -8.06 -3.03
CA TYR A 316 8.51 -8.49 -1.97
C TYR A 316 8.60 -7.61 -0.72
N ALA A 317 9.49 -6.62 -0.70
CA ALA A 317 9.69 -5.73 0.44
C ALA A 317 8.44 -4.89 0.69
N ILE A 318 8.00 -4.86 1.95
CA ILE A 318 6.94 -3.97 2.43
C ILE A 318 7.56 -2.84 3.24
N GLU A 319 7.06 -1.64 3.07
CA GLU A 319 7.47 -0.50 3.87
C GLU A 319 6.86 -0.60 5.26
N MET A 320 7.71 -0.42 6.27
CA MET A 320 7.36 -0.52 7.68
C MET A 320 7.33 0.84 8.35
N ASP A 321 8.24 1.75 7.98
CA ASP A 321 8.26 3.14 8.44
C ASP A 321 9.21 4.00 7.57
N LYS A 322 8.98 5.31 7.61
CA LYS A 322 9.79 6.38 7.04
C LYS A 322 9.65 7.61 7.93
N PHE A 323 10.75 8.08 8.51
CA PHE A 323 10.72 9.25 9.40
C PHE A 323 12.03 10.01 9.39
N VAL A 324 11.99 11.25 9.89
CA VAL A 324 13.15 12.13 9.98
C VAL A 324 13.71 12.10 11.39
N THR A 325 15.03 12.09 11.52
CA THR A 325 15.74 12.18 12.80
C THR A 325 16.99 13.04 12.67
N ASP A 326 17.31 13.81 13.70
CA ASP A 326 18.52 14.63 13.74
C ASP A 326 19.71 13.78 14.21
N LEU A 327 20.69 13.57 13.33
CA LEU A 327 21.94 12.89 13.69
C LEU A 327 22.92 13.90 14.29
N LYS A 328 23.52 13.54 15.42
CA LYS A 328 24.64 14.25 16.04
C LYS A 328 25.96 13.53 15.78
N VAL A 329 27.08 14.25 15.77
CA VAL A 329 28.42 13.64 15.69
C VAL A 329 28.61 12.68 16.86
N GLY A 330 29.08 11.47 16.57
CA GLY A 330 29.21 10.38 17.53
C GLY A 330 28.15 9.29 17.35
N GLN A 331 27.87 8.58 18.43
CA GLN A 331 26.90 7.49 18.46
C GLN A 331 25.50 8.03 18.77
N ASN A 332 24.55 7.72 17.90
CA ASN A 332 23.13 8.06 18.03
C ASN A 332 22.32 6.79 18.29
N MET A 333 21.43 6.85 19.27
CA MET A 333 20.52 5.75 19.60
C MET A 333 19.09 6.17 19.29
N ILE A 334 18.61 5.76 18.12
CA ILE A 334 17.26 6.07 17.64
C ILE A 334 16.32 4.99 18.18
N ARG A 335 15.22 5.43 18.80
CA ARG A 335 14.11 4.59 19.25
C ARG A 335 12.86 5.02 18.52
N ARG A 336 12.13 4.06 17.94
CA ARG A 336 10.92 4.33 17.16
C ARG A 336 9.87 3.27 17.47
N SER A 337 8.71 3.68 17.97
CA SER A 337 7.61 2.76 18.23
C SER A 337 6.88 2.37 16.95
N SER A 338 6.34 1.15 16.92
CA SER A 338 5.49 0.67 15.82
C SER A 338 4.22 1.50 15.64
N SER A 339 3.68 2.09 16.72
CA SER A 339 2.52 2.97 16.68
C SER A 339 2.79 4.33 16.04
N GLU A 340 4.05 4.76 16.00
CA GLU A 340 4.46 6.03 15.39
C GLU A 340 4.70 5.92 13.89
N SER A 341 4.53 4.73 13.30
CA SER A 341 4.88 4.50 11.90
C SER A 341 4.12 5.43 10.95
N SER A 342 4.86 6.08 10.06
CA SER A 342 4.35 6.90 8.95
C SER A 342 3.46 6.17 7.96
N ILE A 343 3.37 4.84 8.02
CA ILE A 343 2.42 4.07 7.20
C ILE A 343 1.08 3.92 7.91
N VAL A 344 1.07 3.88 9.25
CA VAL A 344 -0.13 3.54 10.01
C VAL A 344 -0.99 4.77 10.23
N LYS A 345 -2.32 4.62 10.19
CA LYS A 345 -3.20 5.68 10.67
C LYS A 345 -3.32 5.66 12.19
N LYS A 346 -3.62 6.82 12.77
CA LYS A 346 -4.12 6.87 14.16
C LYS A 346 -5.44 6.11 14.25
N GLU A 347 -5.69 5.54 15.43
CA GLU A 347 -7.03 5.03 15.73
C GLU A 347 -8.02 6.19 15.69
N VAL A 348 -9.18 5.91 15.11
CA VAL A 348 -10.24 6.89 14.89
C VAL A 348 -11.38 6.55 15.82
N GLU A 349 -12.03 7.58 16.33
CA GLU A 349 -13.17 7.46 17.21
C GLU A 349 -14.35 6.89 16.43
N THR A 350 -15.19 6.14 17.13
CA THR A 350 -16.46 5.67 16.58
C THR A 350 -17.36 6.87 16.30
N TYR A 351 -18.32 6.70 15.39
CA TYR A 351 -19.31 7.74 15.11
C TYR A 351 -20.03 8.19 16.38
N ARG A 352 -20.39 7.26 17.26
CA ARG A 352 -21.07 7.55 18.52
C ARG A 352 -20.20 8.38 19.49
N GLU A 353 -18.93 8.01 19.64
CA GLU A 353 -17.98 8.80 20.46
C GLU A 353 -17.78 10.21 19.90
N MET A 354 -17.66 10.33 18.58
CA MET A 354 -17.55 11.62 17.88
C MET A 354 -18.81 12.47 18.13
N MET A 355 -20.01 11.92 17.95
CA MET A 355 -21.27 12.65 18.17
C MET A 355 -21.43 13.09 19.63
N GLN A 356 -21.12 12.21 20.60
CA GLN A 356 -21.19 12.55 22.02
C GLN A 356 -20.24 13.69 22.41
N LYS A 357 -19.06 13.78 21.76
CA LYS A 357 -18.14 14.89 21.99
C LYS A 357 -18.69 16.19 21.42
N VAL A 358 -19.17 16.17 20.18
CA VAL A 358 -19.77 17.34 19.54
C VAL A 358 -20.96 17.86 20.36
N GLU A 359 -21.85 16.99 20.83
CA GLU A 359 -22.98 17.37 21.67
C GLU A 359 -22.54 18.03 23.00
N LYS A 360 -21.52 17.48 23.66
CA LYS A 360 -20.96 18.07 24.89
C LYS A 360 -20.33 19.43 24.65
N GLU A 361 -19.65 19.62 23.54
CA GLU A 361 -19.04 20.91 23.17
C GLU A 361 -20.11 21.98 22.92
N ILE A 362 -21.18 21.63 22.20
CA ILE A 362 -22.33 22.50 21.96
C ILE A 362 -22.99 22.89 23.30
N GLN A 363 -23.22 21.92 24.20
CA GLN A 363 -23.85 22.17 25.51
C GLN A 363 -23.00 23.06 26.42
N ASN A 364 -21.67 22.96 26.34
CA ASN A 364 -20.77 23.74 27.17
C ASN A 364 -20.51 25.16 26.63
N GLY A 365 -21.17 25.56 25.53
CA GLY A 365 -20.97 26.86 24.89
C GLY A 365 -19.56 27.03 24.32
N GLY A 366 -18.87 25.93 24.02
CA GLY A 366 -17.53 25.96 23.47
C GLY A 366 -17.52 26.52 22.05
N GLU A 367 -16.63 27.46 21.76
CA GLU A 367 -16.23 27.72 20.37
C GLU A 367 -15.51 26.47 19.86
N HIS A 368 -16.08 25.81 18.86
CA HIS A 368 -15.41 24.68 18.22
C HIS A 368 -14.14 25.20 17.56
N ASP A 369 -12.98 24.75 18.05
CA ASP A 369 -11.70 25.09 17.44
C ASP A 369 -11.61 24.40 16.08
N GLU A 370 -11.99 25.12 15.01
CA GLU A 370 -11.81 24.67 13.62
C GLU A 370 -10.34 24.35 13.31
N SER A 371 -9.39 24.79 14.16
CA SER A 371 -7.97 24.49 14.02
C SER A 371 -7.59 23.07 14.45
N ASN A 372 -8.48 22.28 15.06
CA ASN A 372 -8.29 20.83 15.27
C ASN A 372 -8.58 20.02 13.99
N LYS A 373 -7.79 20.37 12.97
CA LYS A 373 -7.27 19.59 11.84
C LYS A 373 -8.09 18.39 11.39
N MET A 374 -8.64 18.54 10.19
CA MET A 374 -9.10 17.49 9.28
C MET A 374 -8.13 16.29 9.26
N HIS A 375 -8.41 15.30 10.11
CA HIS A 375 -7.62 14.09 10.18
C HIS A 375 -7.95 13.20 8.99
N SER A 376 -6.96 12.95 8.14
CA SER A 376 -7.13 11.95 7.11
C SER A 376 -7.31 10.57 7.71
N HIS A 377 -8.39 9.90 7.32
CA HIS A 377 -8.64 8.51 7.68
C HIS A 377 -7.89 7.51 6.80
N CYS A 378 -7.10 7.99 5.83
CA CYS A 378 -6.17 7.17 5.07
C CYS A 378 -4.99 6.80 5.96
N GLY A 379 -4.59 5.54 5.96
CA GLY A 379 -3.38 4.96 6.52
C GLY A 379 -3.58 3.48 6.80
N TRP A 380 -2.47 2.74 6.80
CA TRP A 380 -2.49 1.30 7.05
C TRP A 380 -3.00 0.99 8.47
N PRO A 381 -3.79 -0.07 8.68
CA PRO A 381 -4.22 -0.43 10.03
C PRO A 381 -3.04 -0.91 10.87
N LEU A 382 -2.83 -0.32 12.05
CA LEU A 382 -1.72 -0.68 12.94
C LEU A 382 -1.67 -2.18 13.24
N HIS A 383 -2.82 -2.79 13.56
CA HIS A 383 -2.90 -4.24 13.85
C HIS A 383 -2.52 -5.15 12.67
N LEU A 384 -2.41 -4.62 11.45
CA LEU A 384 -1.93 -5.32 10.24
C LEU A 384 -0.54 -4.86 9.80
N LEU A 385 0.20 -4.14 10.65
CA LEU A 385 1.56 -3.66 10.33
C LEU A 385 2.50 -4.83 10.04
N LEU A 386 2.45 -5.88 10.86
CA LEU A 386 3.16 -7.14 10.67
C LEU A 386 2.30 -8.15 9.91
N PRO A 387 2.91 -9.01 9.08
CA PRO A 387 2.22 -10.19 8.58
C PRO A 387 1.92 -11.18 9.71
N LYS A 388 0.96 -12.10 9.53
CA LYS A 388 0.61 -13.11 10.54
C LYS A 388 1.82 -13.91 11.05
N GLY A 389 2.69 -14.39 10.16
CA GLY A 389 3.73 -15.34 10.54
C GLY A 389 3.18 -16.74 10.85
N THR A 390 4.01 -17.59 11.46
CA THR A 390 3.67 -18.99 11.77
C THR A 390 3.88 -19.30 13.25
N GLN A 391 3.28 -20.38 13.75
CA GLN A 391 3.51 -20.84 15.12
C GLN A 391 4.99 -21.17 15.39
N GLN A 392 5.69 -21.73 14.39
CA GLN A 392 7.12 -22.05 14.49
C GLN A 392 8.02 -20.80 14.41
N GLY A 393 7.47 -19.67 13.99
CA GLY A 393 8.21 -18.45 13.71
C GLY A 393 8.69 -18.39 12.27
N GLU A 394 8.06 -17.53 11.48
CA GLU A 394 8.49 -17.28 10.11
C GLU A 394 9.61 -16.23 10.07
N LYS A 395 10.62 -16.45 9.22
CA LYS A 395 11.80 -15.60 9.16
C LYS A 395 11.63 -14.52 8.10
N TYR A 396 11.92 -13.30 8.50
CA TYR A 396 11.92 -12.12 7.64
C TYR A 396 13.26 -11.40 7.76
N THR A 397 13.63 -10.64 6.74
CA THR A 397 14.78 -9.74 6.79
C THR A 397 14.25 -8.30 6.92
N LEU A 398 14.65 -7.62 7.99
CA LEU A 398 14.37 -6.21 8.24
C LEU A 398 15.54 -5.38 7.71
N TYR A 399 15.23 -4.39 6.89
CA TYR A 399 16.20 -3.46 6.33
C TYR A 399 16.00 -2.07 6.93
N VAL A 400 17.10 -1.45 7.32
CA VAL A 400 17.15 -0.05 7.73
C VAL A 400 18.10 0.67 6.78
N VAL A 401 17.62 1.74 6.17
CA VAL A 401 18.36 2.59 5.24
C VAL A 401 18.30 4.02 5.75
N VAL A 402 19.46 4.66 5.93
CA VAL A 402 19.56 6.05 6.40
C VAL A 402 20.06 6.93 5.24
N THR A 403 19.34 7.99 4.90
CA THR A 403 19.70 8.92 3.80
C THR A 403 19.72 10.38 4.25
N ASP A 404 20.42 11.23 3.50
CA ASP A 404 20.52 12.67 3.79
C ASP A 404 19.16 13.36 3.58
N TYR A 405 18.56 13.88 4.64
CA TYR A 405 17.26 14.54 4.57
C TYR A 405 17.30 15.79 3.67
N GLU A 406 18.40 16.54 3.68
CA GLU A 406 18.50 17.78 2.90
C GLU A 406 18.54 17.51 1.39
N GLN A 407 19.07 16.36 0.98
CA GLN A 407 19.07 15.94 -0.43
C GLN A 407 17.74 15.33 -0.85
N ASP A 408 17.05 14.69 0.08
CA ASP A 408 15.83 13.93 -0.20
C ASP A 408 14.56 14.77 -0.03
N ARG A 409 14.56 15.85 0.77
CA ARG A 409 13.35 16.65 1.02
C ARG A 409 12.89 17.37 -0.24
N VAL A 410 11.57 17.50 -0.37
CA VAL A 410 10.99 18.41 -1.36
C VAL A 410 10.94 19.84 -0.77
N PRO A 411 11.52 20.86 -1.41
CA PRO A 411 11.47 22.23 -0.91
C PRO A 411 10.03 22.69 -0.63
N ASN A 412 9.86 23.48 0.44
CA ASN A 412 8.57 24.00 0.90
C ASN A 412 7.53 22.92 1.30
N THR A 413 7.98 21.70 1.58
CA THR A 413 7.16 20.68 2.24
C THR A 413 7.57 20.51 3.69
N HIS A 414 6.59 20.34 4.58
CA HIS A 414 6.82 20.04 5.98
C HIS A 414 6.08 18.77 6.34
N ILE A 415 6.80 17.77 6.85
CA ILE A 415 6.18 16.60 7.46
C ILE A 415 5.64 17.07 8.82
N PRO A 416 4.32 17.01 9.06
CA PRO A 416 3.77 17.44 10.32
C PRO A 416 4.41 16.68 11.49
N LYS A 417 4.69 17.40 12.59
CA LYS A 417 5.17 16.76 13.83
C LYS A 417 4.13 15.79 14.41
N GLU A 418 2.86 16.06 14.16
CA GLU A 418 1.79 15.15 14.51
C GLU A 418 1.82 13.92 13.60
N HIS A 419 1.56 12.75 14.19
CA HIS A 419 1.56 11.49 13.46
C HIS A 419 0.60 11.53 12.27
N THR A 420 1.16 11.34 11.08
CA THR A 420 0.47 11.34 9.79
C THR A 420 0.96 10.15 8.95
N SER A 421 0.01 9.48 8.31
CA SER A 421 0.17 8.29 7.48
C SER A 421 0.71 8.60 6.07
N HIS A 422 1.68 9.51 5.98
CA HIS A 422 2.10 10.13 4.74
C HIS A 422 2.82 9.19 3.77
N SER A 423 3.37 8.08 4.23
CA SER A 423 4.16 7.18 3.39
C SER A 423 3.35 6.54 2.25
N LEU A 424 2.10 6.16 2.52
CA LEU A 424 1.17 5.58 1.53
C LEU A 424 0.04 6.52 1.11
N CYS A 425 -0.25 7.55 1.91
CA CYS A 425 -1.38 8.45 1.69
C CYS A 425 -0.96 9.86 1.23
N GLY A 426 0.35 10.14 1.16
CA GLY A 426 0.84 11.49 0.90
C GLY A 426 0.49 12.48 2.02
N LEU A 427 0.74 13.76 1.76
CA LEU A 427 0.29 14.84 2.62
C LEU A 427 -0.98 15.45 2.02
N HIS A 428 -1.89 15.91 2.88
CA HIS A 428 -3.13 16.56 2.47
C HIS A 428 -2.91 18.07 2.26
N TYR A 429 -3.84 18.72 1.54
CA TYR A 429 -3.89 20.17 1.29
C TYR A 429 -2.69 20.75 0.54
N ASP A 430 -2.74 20.75 -0.80
CA ASP A 430 -1.79 21.50 -1.65
C ASP A 430 -0.30 21.24 -1.38
N THR A 431 0.02 20.14 -0.70
CA THR A 431 1.39 19.79 -0.34
C THR A 431 1.90 18.68 -1.25
N LYS A 432 3.15 18.84 -1.68
CA LYS A 432 3.86 17.80 -2.43
C LYS A 432 4.20 16.64 -1.49
N TYR A 433 4.40 15.46 -2.06
CA TYR A 433 4.93 14.33 -1.30
C TYR A 433 6.31 14.73 -0.72
N PRO A 434 6.57 14.53 0.59
CA PRO A 434 7.67 15.20 1.28
C PRO A 434 9.07 14.64 0.98
N ASP A 435 9.15 13.56 0.21
CA ASP A 435 10.36 12.82 -0.11
C ASP A 435 10.53 12.68 -1.62
N SER A 436 11.57 13.30 -2.17
CA SER A 436 11.87 13.34 -3.61
C SER A 436 12.33 12.01 -4.18
N LYS A 437 12.73 11.04 -3.34
CA LYS A 437 13.12 9.72 -3.82
C LYS A 437 11.92 8.96 -4.40
N PRO A 438 12.14 8.06 -5.37
CA PRO A 438 11.09 7.17 -5.86
C PRO A 438 10.44 6.38 -4.72
N LEU A 439 9.14 6.14 -4.80
CA LEU A 439 8.45 5.30 -3.82
C LEU A 439 9.03 3.88 -3.86
N GLY A 440 9.37 3.35 -2.68
CA GLY A 440 10.07 2.07 -2.53
C GLY A 440 11.60 2.15 -2.59
N TYR A 441 12.19 3.34 -2.75
CA TYR A 441 13.64 3.52 -2.67
C TYR A 441 14.22 2.95 -1.35
N PRO A 442 15.34 2.20 -1.37
CA PRO A 442 16.20 1.87 -2.53
C PRO A 442 15.87 0.53 -3.22
N PHE A 443 14.76 -0.11 -2.87
CA PHE A 443 14.39 -1.46 -3.35
C PHE A 443 13.57 -1.44 -4.64
N ASP A 444 13.29 -0.26 -5.19
CA ASP A 444 12.42 -0.12 -6.35
C ASP A 444 13.09 -0.55 -7.67
N ARG A 445 14.43 -0.44 -7.80
CA ARG A 445 15.18 -0.79 -9.03
C ARG A 445 15.88 -2.14 -8.94
N TYR A 446 16.27 -2.70 -10.08
CA TYR A 446 17.04 -3.95 -10.15
C TYR A 446 18.34 -3.87 -9.32
N ILE A 447 18.66 -4.97 -8.63
CA ILE A 447 19.89 -5.09 -7.81
C ILE A 447 20.76 -6.19 -8.43
N GLU A 448 21.84 -5.81 -9.10
CA GLU A 448 22.74 -6.78 -9.73
C GLU A 448 23.55 -7.58 -8.70
N GLN A 449 24.13 -6.89 -7.72
CA GLN A 449 25.12 -7.47 -6.82
C GLN A 449 24.92 -6.96 -5.40
N GLU A 450 24.68 -7.90 -4.48
CA GLU A 450 24.43 -7.60 -3.06
C GLU A 450 25.56 -6.75 -2.43
N HIS A 451 26.81 -7.06 -2.74
CA HIS A 451 27.98 -6.37 -2.18
C HIS A 451 28.14 -4.92 -2.68
N LYS A 452 27.57 -4.57 -3.85
CA LYS A 452 27.55 -3.19 -4.36
C LYS A 452 26.36 -2.40 -3.84
N PHE A 453 25.26 -3.09 -3.55
CA PHE A 453 24.03 -2.50 -3.04
C PHE A 453 24.16 -2.03 -1.59
N PHE A 454 24.76 -2.84 -0.73
CA PHE A 454 24.90 -2.47 0.68
C PHE A 454 26.00 -1.43 0.90
N THR A 455 25.59 -0.26 1.35
CA THR A 455 26.46 0.81 1.83
C THR A 455 26.48 0.87 3.36
N MET A 456 27.42 1.63 3.92
CA MET A 456 27.59 1.74 5.39
C MET A 456 26.36 2.30 6.11
N ASN A 457 25.55 3.10 5.40
CA ASN A 457 24.29 3.68 5.88
C ASN A 457 23.09 2.73 5.76
N MET A 458 23.32 1.44 5.45
CA MET A 458 22.30 0.40 5.39
C MET A 458 22.63 -0.75 6.33
N LYS A 459 21.59 -1.40 6.87
CA LYS A 459 21.74 -2.63 7.65
C LYS A 459 20.56 -3.55 7.42
N ALA A 460 20.86 -4.83 7.21
CA ALA A 460 19.88 -5.90 7.23
C ALA A 460 20.04 -6.73 8.52
N VAL A 461 18.93 -7.05 9.17
CA VAL A 461 18.89 -7.98 10.31
C VAL A 461 17.73 -8.95 10.13
N ASP A 462 17.94 -10.21 10.47
CA ASP A 462 16.86 -11.19 10.42
C ASP A 462 16.01 -11.11 11.69
N ILE A 463 14.70 -11.13 11.51
CA ILE A 463 13.71 -11.20 12.58
C ILE A 463 12.81 -12.42 12.39
N THR A 464 12.13 -12.80 13.46
CA THR A 464 11.17 -13.90 13.49
C THR A 464 9.81 -13.37 13.87
N ILE A 465 8.76 -13.74 13.14
CA ILE A 465 7.39 -13.40 13.47
C ILE A 465 6.65 -14.69 13.84
N GLN A 466 6.22 -14.78 15.09
CA GLN A 466 5.52 -15.93 15.67
C GLN A 466 4.04 -15.62 15.86
N ASN A 467 3.18 -16.46 15.31
CA ASN A 467 1.73 -16.38 15.56
C ASN A 467 1.37 -17.29 16.74
N VAL A 468 1.01 -16.70 17.87
CA VAL A 468 0.54 -17.44 19.05
C VAL A 468 -0.98 -17.61 18.99
N GLN A 469 -1.45 -18.77 19.45
CA GLN A 469 -2.88 -19.10 19.51
C GLN A 469 -3.57 -18.46 20.70
#